data_AF-A0A920RP12-F1
#
_entry.id   AF-A0A920RP12-F1
#
_cell.length_a   1.000
_cell.length_b   1.000
_cell.length_c   1.000
_cell.angle_alpha   90.00
_cell.angle_beta   90.00
_cell.angle_gamma   90.00
#
_symmetry.space_group_name_H-M   'P 1'
#
loop_
_entity.id
_entity.type
_entity.pdbx_description
1 polymer ?
#
loop_
_entity_poly.entity_id
_entity_poly.type
_entity_poly.pdbx_seq_one_letter_code
_entity_poly.pdbx_strand_id
1 'polypeptide(L)'
;MVRKTLFTAYENKMRAVRDDRYKLIRYPLINHTQLFDLHGDPAELKNLAGETGQAGRVERKMSLLETWQQQTGDKTPHTSKNPKSKVIDLTGRKRKPDRHQPEWVIRKYFGDVN
;
A
#
# COMPACT_ATOMS: atom_id res chain seq x y z
N MET A 1 -6.06 27.68 -3.34
CA MET A 1 -5.60 26.87 -4.49
C MET A 1 -5.90 25.41 -4.20
N VAL A 2 -6.61 24.70 -5.08
CA VAL A 2 -6.90 23.26 -4.93
C VAL A 2 -5.85 22.47 -5.72
N ARG A 3 -5.26 21.43 -5.11
CA ARG A 3 -4.25 20.59 -5.78
C ARG A 3 -4.96 19.61 -6.73
N LYS A 4 -4.46 19.50 -7.97
CA LYS A 4 -4.98 18.55 -8.99
C LYS A 4 -4.67 17.09 -8.65
N THR A 5 -3.58 16.85 -7.94
CA THR A 5 -3.11 15.51 -7.57
C THR A 5 -2.64 15.50 -6.12
N LEU A 6 -2.69 14.32 -5.50
CA LEU A 6 -2.22 14.07 -4.14
C LEU A 6 -1.20 12.94 -4.16
N PHE A 7 -0.07 13.15 -3.49
CA PHE A 7 0.95 12.15 -3.23
C PHE A 7 0.96 11.80 -1.73
N THR A 8 0.96 10.50 -1.42
CA THR A 8 1.03 10.01 -0.04
C THR A 8 2.11 8.95 0.11
N ALA A 9 2.76 8.93 1.26
CA ALA A 9 3.80 7.98 1.61
C ALA A 9 3.44 7.26 2.92
N TYR A 10 3.78 5.98 3.00
CA TYR A 10 3.79 5.25 4.26
C TYR A 10 5.14 4.54 4.42
N GLU A 11 5.91 5.05 5.38
CA GLU A 11 7.31 4.68 5.65
C GLU A 11 8.14 4.62 4.35
N ASN A 12 8.97 3.58 4.19
CA ASN A 12 9.65 3.20 2.95
C ASN A 12 8.93 2.05 2.23
N LYS A 13 7.68 1.75 2.60
CA LYS A 13 6.96 0.55 2.16
C LYS A 13 6.04 0.79 0.98
N MET A 14 5.41 1.96 0.90
CA MET A 14 4.50 2.29 -0.20
C MET A 14 4.47 3.76 -0.56
N ARG A 15 4.14 4.03 -1.82
CA ARG A 15 3.87 5.36 -2.38
C ARG A 15 2.57 5.32 -3.16
N ALA A 16 1.78 6.37 -3.07
CA ALA A 16 0.56 6.47 -3.85
C ALA A 16 0.41 7.86 -4.47
N VAL A 17 -0.21 7.88 -5.64
CA VAL A 17 -0.68 9.10 -6.30
C VAL A 17 -2.14 8.95 -6.68
N ARG A 18 -2.93 10.01 -6.50
CA ARG A 18 -4.27 10.11 -7.06
C ARG A 18 -4.52 11.44 -7.77
N ASP A 19 -5.35 11.39 -8.79
CA ASP A 19 -6.10 12.56 -9.29
C ASP A 19 -7.58 12.41 -8.89
N ASP A 20 -8.47 13.11 -9.56
CA ASP A 20 -9.92 13.02 -9.39
C ASP A 20 -10.44 11.59 -9.60
N ARG A 21 -9.97 10.90 -10.64
CA ARG A 21 -10.57 9.64 -11.10
C ARG A 21 -9.79 8.39 -10.74
N TYR A 22 -8.46 8.42 -10.71
CA TYR A 22 -7.65 7.21 -10.53
C TYR A 22 -6.64 7.35 -9.40
N LYS A 23 -6.48 6.27 -8.64
CA LYS A 23 -5.44 6.13 -7.61
C LYS A 23 -4.52 4.97 -7.95
N LEU A 24 -3.21 5.23 -7.95
CA LEU A 24 -2.17 4.22 -8.05
C LEU A 24 -1.45 4.09 -6.71
N ILE A 25 -1.18 2.85 -6.30
CA ILE A 25 -0.34 2.53 -5.14
C ILE A 25 0.79 1.60 -5.60
N ARG A 26 2.02 1.97 -5.26
CA ARG A 26 3.24 1.19 -5.51
C ARG A 26 3.82 0.67 -4.20
N TYR A 27 4.13 -0.63 -4.18
CA TYR A 27 4.78 -1.33 -3.07
C TYR A 27 6.16 -1.85 -3.52
N PRO A 28 7.24 -1.04 -3.40
CA PRO A 28 8.55 -1.40 -3.95
C PRO A 28 9.12 -2.69 -3.37
N LEU A 29 8.93 -2.93 -2.07
CA LEU A 29 9.51 -4.07 -1.36
C LEU A 29 9.01 -5.43 -1.87
N ILE A 30 7.82 -5.48 -2.45
CA ILE A 30 7.20 -6.70 -3.00
C ILE A 30 6.93 -6.59 -4.51
N ASN A 31 7.44 -5.53 -5.14
CA ASN A 31 7.19 -5.18 -6.54
C ASN A 31 5.72 -5.19 -6.99
N HIS A 32 4.79 -4.85 -6.09
CA HIS A 32 3.36 -4.88 -6.39
C HIS A 32 2.82 -3.49 -6.72
N THR A 33 1.87 -3.44 -7.65
CA THR A 33 1.16 -2.21 -8.04
C THR A 33 -0.33 -2.46 -7.96
N GLN A 34 -1.05 -1.46 -7.45
CA GLN A 34 -2.51 -1.41 -7.50
C GLN A 34 -2.97 -0.15 -8.21
N LEU A 35 -4.08 -0.25 -8.94
CA LEU A 35 -4.73 0.85 -9.64
C LEU A 35 -6.23 0.75 -9.42
N PHE A 36 -6.86 1.83 -8.99
CA PHE A 36 -8.31 1.89 -8.72
C PHE A 36 -8.95 3.04 -9.49
N ASP A 37 -10.13 2.80 -10.07
CA ASP A 37 -11.01 3.83 -10.62
C ASP A 37 -11.91 4.35 -9.50
N LEU A 38 -11.59 5.50 -8.92
CA LEU A 38 -12.30 6.07 -7.79
C LEU A 38 -13.74 6.50 -8.13
N HIS A 39 -14.08 6.68 -9.40
CA HIS A 39 -15.45 6.98 -9.81
C HIS A 39 -16.29 5.70 -9.91
N GLY A 40 -15.76 4.67 -10.57
CA GLY A 40 -16.46 3.39 -10.75
C GLY A 40 -16.35 2.43 -9.56
N ASP A 41 -15.35 2.62 -8.72
CA ASP A 41 -14.98 1.80 -7.56
C ASP A 41 -14.46 2.70 -6.41
N PRO A 42 -15.36 3.50 -5.79
CA PRO A 42 -14.98 4.42 -4.71
C PRO A 42 -14.48 3.69 -3.44
N ALA A 43 -14.78 2.40 -3.30
CA ALA A 43 -14.33 1.56 -2.20
C ALA A 43 -12.99 0.86 -2.47
N GLU A 44 -12.38 1.07 -3.64
CA GLU A 44 -11.07 0.53 -4.03
C GLU A 44 -10.99 -1.01 -3.92
N LEU A 45 -12.06 -1.71 -4.30
CA LEU A 45 -12.16 -3.16 -4.17
C LEU A 45 -11.53 -3.89 -5.35
N LYS A 46 -11.55 -3.31 -6.55
CA LYS A 46 -11.08 -3.95 -7.78
C LYS A 46 -9.75 -3.36 -8.23
N ASN A 47 -8.67 -4.11 -8.00
CA ASN A 47 -7.36 -3.73 -8.55
C ASN A 47 -7.31 -3.93 -10.07
N LEU A 48 -7.18 -2.84 -10.81
CA LEU A 48 -7.12 -2.79 -12.28
C LEU A 48 -5.70 -2.89 -12.85
N ALA A 49 -4.65 -2.87 -12.02
CA ALA A 49 -3.27 -2.71 -12.49
C ALA A 49 -2.77 -3.84 -13.41
N GLY A 50 -3.38 -5.03 -13.33
CA GLY A 50 -3.04 -6.18 -14.18
C GLY A 50 -3.86 -6.29 -15.46
N GLU A 51 -4.86 -5.44 -15.66
CA GLU A 51 -5.69 -5.47 -16.87
C GLU A 51 -4.92 -4.86 -18.04
N THR A 52 -4.88 -5.54 -19.19
CA THR A 52 -4.12 -5.09 -20.38
C THR A 52 -4.53 -3.69 -20.85
N GLY A 53 -5.83 -3.37 -20.83
CA GLY A 53 -6.36 -2.04 -21.16
C GLY A 53 -5.95 -0.92 -20.21
N GLN A 54 -5.31 -1.24 -19.08
CA GLN A 54 -4.89 -0.29 -18.05
C GLN A 54 -3.40 0.01 -18.09
N ALA A 55 -2.60 -0.72 -18.89
CA ALA A 55 -1.14 -0.60 -18.92
C ALA A 55 -0.66 0.84 -19.12
N GLY A 56 -1.18 1.54 -20.13
CA GLY A 56 -0.80 2.94 -20.38
C GLY A 56 -1.22 3.90 -19.26
N ARG A 57 -2.26 3.58 -18.49
CA ARG A 57 -2.68 4.37 -17.32
C ARG A 57 -1.76 4.12 -16.13
N VAL A 58 -1.37 2.86 -15.91
CA VAL A 58 -0.38 2.49 -14.88
C VAL A 58 0.93 3.22 -15.15
N GLU A 59 1.42 3.21 -16.39
CA GLU A 59 2.64 3.91 -16.78
C GLU A 59 2.57 5.42 -16.48
N ARG A 60 1.53 6.11 -16.97
CA ARG A 60 1.34 7.54 -16.69
C ARG A 60 1.29 7.86 -15.20
N LYS A 61 0.63 7.02 -14.41
CA LYS A 61 0.55 7.20 -12.95
C LYS A 61 1.87 6.91 -12.25
N MET A 62 2.66 5.95 -12.73
CA MET A 62 4.02 5.71 -12.24
C MET A 62 4.93 6.90 -12.53
N SER A 63 4.87 7.50 -13.72
CA SER A 63 5.62 8.73 -14.04
C SER A 63 5.18 9.93 -13.18
N LEU A 64 3.88 10.06 -12.90
CA LEU A 64 3.37 11.07 -11.97
C LEU A 64 3.90 10.85 -10.55
N LEU A 65 3.97 9.59 -10.10
CA LEU A 65 4.53 9.22 -8.81
C LEU A 65 6.01 9.60 -8.72
N GLU A 66 6.80 9.32 -9.77
CA GLU A 66 8.19 9.71 -9.87
C GLU A 66 8.37 11.23 -9.82
N THR A 67 7.53 11.96 -10.55
CA THR A 67 7.53 13.44 -10.56
C THR A 67 7.31 13.98 -9.14
N TRP A 68 6.34 13.43 -8.42
CA TRP A 68 6.09 13.83 -7.03
C TRP A 68 7.27 13.49 -6.12
N GLN A 69 7.86 12.31 -6.26
CA GLN A 69 9.03 11.95 -5.47
C GLN A 69 10.19 12.92 -5.68
N GLN A 70 10.47 13.31 -6.93
CA GLN A 70 11.49 14.32 -7.23
C GLN A 70 11.17 15.67 -6.58
N GLN A 71 9.92 16.13 -6.70
CA GLN A 71 9.47 17.40 -6.12
C GLN A 71 9.55 17.42 -4.59
N THR A 72 9.36 16.28 -3.93
CA THR A 72 9.40 16.18 -2.46
C THR A 72 10.74 15.67 -1.92
N GLY A 73 11.75 15.46 -2.78
CA GLY A 73 13.04 14.91 -2.38
C GLY A 73 13.00 13.46 -1.87
N ASP A 74 11.96 12.70 -2.24
CA ASP A 74 11.78 11.30 -1.85
C ASP A 74 12.65 10.39 -2.72
N LYS A 75 13.60 9.68 -2.08
CA LYS A 75 14.57 8.81 -2.76
C LYS A 75 14.18 7.33 -2.76
N THR A 76 12.96 7.00 -2.36
CA THR A 76 12.52 5.60 -2.27
C THR A 76 12.47 4.99 -3.68
N PRO A 77 13.14 3.85 -3.94
CA PRO A 77 13.09 3.22 -5.24
C PRO A 77 11.68 2.70 -5.55
N HIS A 78 11.30 2.67 -6.82
CA HIS A 78 10.02 2.08 -7.24
C HIS A 78 10.04 0.54 -7.22
N THR A 79 11.21 -0.07 -7.37
CA THR A 79 11.36 -1.53 -7.50
C THR A 79 12.44 -2.03 -6.56
N SER A 80 12.23 -3.23 -6.01
CA SER A 80 13.27 -4.00 -5.32
C SER A 80 13.90 -5.00 -6.29
N LYS A 81 15.23 -5.12 -6.26
CA LYS A 81 15.95 -6.19 -6.97
C LYS A 81 15.62 -7.58 -6.40
N ASN A 82 15.38 -7.63 -5.09
CA ASN A 82 15.02 -8.84 -4.35
C ASN A 82 13.65 -8.62 -3.69
N PRO A 83 12.53 -8.77 -4.41
CA PRO A 83 11.21 -8.57 -3.84
C PRO A 83 10.89 -9.61 -2.77
N LYS A 84 10.31 -9.16 -1.66
CA LYS A 84 9.78 -10.03 -0.61
C LYS A 84 8.48 -10.68 -1.08
N SER A 85 8.09 -11.77 -0.41
CA SER A 85 6.76 -12.35 -0.59
C SER A 85 5.67 -11.37 -0.18
N LYS A 86 4.58 -11.33 -0.97
CA LYS A 86 3.34 -10.63 -0.59
C LYS A 86 2.58 -11.38 0.52
N VAL A 87 2.73 -12.70 0.56
CA VAL A 87 2.10 -13.55 1.58
C VAL A 87 2.97 -13.57 2.82
N ILE A 88 2.38 -13.27 3.96
CA ILE A 88 3.01 -13.40 5.27
C ILE A 88 2.60 -14.76 5.83
N ASP A 89 3.55 -15.69 5.89
CA ASP A 89 3.34 -16.95 6.60
C ASP A 89 3.55 -16.74 8.11
N LEU A 90 2.48 -16.94 8.87
CA LEU A 90 2.47 -16.86 10.33
C LEU A 90 2.38 -18.25 10.97
N THR A 91 2.43 -19.33 10.19
CA THR A 91 2.37 -20.71 10.68
C THR A 91 3.47 -20.96 11.70
N GLY A 92 3.11 -21.58 12.82
CA GLY A 92 4.04 -21.86 13.92
C GLY A 92 4.45 -20.66 14.77
N ARG A 93 4.01 -19.43 14.47
CA ARG A 93 4.30 -18.26 15.31
C ARG A 93 3.39 -18.21 16.53
N LYS A 94 3.97 -18.28 17.74
CA LYS A 94 3.24 -18.07 19.00
C LYS A 94 2.85 -16.60 19.14
N ARG A 95 1.57 -16.34 19.34
CA ARG A 95 1.04 -15.01 19.68
C ARG A 95 1.42 -14.69 21.13
N LYS A 96 1.80 -13.43 21.41
CA LYS A 96 2.04 -12.92 22.76
C LYS A 96 1.10 -11.74 23.02
N PRO A 97 0.49 -11.62 24.20
CA PRO A 97 -0.30 -10.45 24.54
C PRO A 97 0.60 -9.22 24.63
N ASP A 98 0.08 -8.08 24.20
CA ASP A 98 0.76 -6.79 24.35
C ASP A 98 0.57 -6.27 25.78
N ARG A 99 1.58 -5.59 26.33
CA ARG A 99 1.54 -5.07 27.71
C ARG A 99 0.41 -4.06 27.96
N HIS A 100 -0.08 -3.40 26.90
CA HIS A 100 -1.15 -2.41 26.96
C HIS A 100 -2.51 -2.99 26.59
N GLN A 101 -2.60 -4.30 26.30
CA GLN A 101 -3.90 -4.94 26.09
C GLN A 101 -4.69 -4.99 27.39
N PRO A 102 -5.96 -4.53 27.40
CA PRO A 102 -6.82 -4.68 28.57
C PRO A 102 -6.93 -6.14 28.99
N GLU A 103 -7.03 -6.39 30.29
CA GLU A 103 -7.10 -7.74 30.88
C GLU A 103 -8.20 -8.60 30.25
N TRP A 104 -9.36 -8.01 29.96
CA TRP A 104 -10.48 -8.73 29.33
C TRP A 104 -10.14 -9.24 27.92
N VAL A 105 -9.30 -8.53 27.16
CA VAL A 105 -8.84 -8.95 25.82
C VAL A 105 -7.87 -10.11 25.96
N ILE A 106 -6.93 -10.01 26.90
CA ILE A 106 -5.94 -11.05 27.17
C ILE A 106 -6.67 -12.34 27.53
N ARG A 107 -7.56 -12.31 28.51
CA ARG A 107 -8.34 -13.48 28.93
C ARG A 107 -9.15 -14.10 27.79
N LYS A 108 -9.82 -13.27 26.98
CA LYS A 108 -10.67 -13.75 25.87
C LYS A 108 -9.89 -14.44 24.76
N TYR A 109 -8.71 -13.92 24.40
CA TYR A 109 -7.98 -14.34 23.19
C TYR A 109 -6.70 -15.14 23.47
N PHE A 110 -6.21 -15.12 24.70
CA PHE A 110 -5.00 -15.82 25.14
C PHE A 110 -5.27 -16.79 26.31
N GLY A 111 -6.47 -16.79 26.88
CA GLY A 111 -6.83 -17.60 28.04
C GLY A 111 -6.35 -16.98 29.35
N ASP A 112 -6.46 -17.74 30.45
CA ASP A 112 -5.87 -17.36 31.73
C ASP A 112 -4.34 -17.52 31.62
N VAL A 113 -3.66 -16.40 31.36
CA VAL A 113 -2.20 -16.32 31.47
C VAL A 113 -1.86 -16.17 32.94
N ASN A 114 -1.53 -17.30 33.59
CA ASN A 114 -0.83 -17.32 34.88
C ASN A 114 0.60 -16.81 34.73
#